data_AF-A0A139AAV1-F1
#
_entry.id   AF-A0A139AAV1-F1
#
_cell.length_a   1.000
_cell.length_b   1.000
_cell.length_c   1.000
_cell.angle_alpha   90.00
_cell.angle_beta   90.00
_cell.angle_gamma   90.00
#
_symmetry.space_group_name_H-M   'P 1'
#
loop_
_entity.id
_entity.type
_entity.pdbx_description
1 polymer ?
#
loop_
_entity_poly.entity_id
_entity_poly.type
_entity_poly.pdbx_seq_one_letter_code
_entity_poly.pdbx_strand_id
1 'polypeptide(L)'
;MNNPYLAAEAPIRRYKPSQVNTDELEDAKSLKLGADFQDSLPMSYPEALLLLEKGADRLALAGEVSQTGKKTTDVFDKSLQYVKRFAKFVGRESVAEIRQIFPNLRPGQSIEDDTAFHSFEVAELLNLCPETAEEAKSWIPTLERFKDIELKSYLDDLNALRQRMQI
;
A
#
# COMPACT_ATOMS: atom_id res chain seq x y z
N MET A 1 25.04 20.12 24.96
CA MET A 1 24.30 18.91 24.53
C MET A 1 23.50 19.29 23.29
N ASN A 2 24.05 19.05 22.10
CA ASN A 2 23.39 19.29 20.83
C ASN A 2 22.56 18.04 20.50
N ASN A 3 21.25 18.19 20.40
CA ASN A 3 20.35 17.15 19.93
C ASN A 3 20.55 16.97 18.41
N PRO A 4 21.09 15.84 17.93
CA PRO A 4 21.40 15.63 16.52
C PRO A 4 20.15 15.43 15.64
N TYR A 5 18.94 15.40 16.22
CA TYR A 5 17.67 15.25 15.48
C TYR A 5 16.99 16.58 15.11
N LEU A 6 17.62 17.72 15.38
CA LEU A 6 17.12 19.05 14.98
C LEU A 6 17.61 19.49 13.58
N ALA A 7 18.14 18.58 12.77
CA ALA A 7 18.70 18.87 11.46
C ALA A 7 17.70 18.59 10.32
N ALA A 8 17.37 19.68 9.61
CA ALA A 8 16.73 19.77 8.30
C ALA A 8 15.26 19.32 8.22
N GLU A 9 14.35 20.29 8.37
CA GLU A 9 13.04 20.19 7.72
C GLU A 9 13.28 19.85 6.25
N ALA A 10 12.74 18.73 5.78
CA ALA A 10 12.78 18.38 4.37
C ALA A 10 12.25 19.58 3.57
N PRO A 11 12.94 20.00 2.50
CA PRO A 11 12.54 21.20 1.77
C PRO A 11 11.07 21.06 1.38
N ILE A 12 10.25 22.05 1.78
CA ILE A 12 8.86 22.15 1.35
C ILE A 12 8.91 22.20 -0.18
N ARG A 13 8.62 21.08 -0.84
CA ARG A 13 8.41 21.04 -2.29
C ARG A 13 7.21 21.92 -2.53
N ARG A 14 7.45 23.18 -2.90
CA ARG A 14 6.39 24.01 -3.50
C ARG A 14 5.92 23.22 -4.70
N TYR A 15 4.68 22.73 -4.64
CA TYR A 15 4.02 22.16 -5.80
C TYR A 15 4.06 23.23 -6.90
N LYS A 16 5.02 23.10 -7.81
CA LYS A 16 4.88 23.65 -9.14
C LYS A 16 4.03 22.61 -9.84
N PRO A 17 2.78 22.90 -10.25
CA PRO A 17 2.12 22.04 -11.22
C PRO A 17 3.10 21.96 -12.38
N SER A 18 3.71 20.80 -12.52
CA SER A 18 4.58 20.55 -13.65
C SER A 18 3.69 20.77 -14.85
N GLN A 19 4.01 21.76 -15.68
CA GLN A 19 3.37 21.90 -16.99
C GLN A 19 3.89 20.75 -17.85
N VAL A 20 3.54 19.52 -17.49
CA VAL A 20 3.72 18.37 -18.35
C VAL A 20 2.43 18.27 -19.11
N ASN A 21 2.51 18.67 -20.36
CA ASN A 21 1.54 18.26 -21.36
C ASN A 21 1.78 16.74 -21.53
N THR A 22 1.04 15.89 -20.81
CA THR A 22 1.10 14.43 -21.01
C THR A 22 -0.08 14.03 -21.87
N ASP A 23 0.08 14.18 -23.19
CA ASP A 23 -0.70 13.41 -24.18
C ASP A 23 -0.41 11.90 -24.08
N GLU A 24 0.49 11.47 -23.18
CA GLU A 24 0.59 10.08 -22.74
C GLU A 24 -0.50 9.78 -21.71
N LEU A 25 -1.48 8.98 -22.13
CA LEU A 25 -2.56 8.50 -21.27
C LEU A 25 -1.97 7.62 -20.16
N GLU A 26 -2.06 8.07 -18.91
CA GLU A 26 -1.82 7.25 -17.73
C GLU A 26 -2.75 6.03 -17.77
N ASP A 27 -2.19 4.84 -17.55
CA ASP A 27 -2.94 3.60 -17.57
C ASP A 27 -2.36 2.58 -16.57
N ALA A 28 -3.07 2.43 -15.44
CA ALA A 28 -2.74 1.45 -14.41
C ALA A 28 -2.76 0.01 -14.93
N LYS A 29 -3.55 -0.32 -15.97
CA LYS A 29 -3.55 -1.65 -16.59
C LYS A 29 -2.24 -1.97 -17.31
N SER A 30 -1.40 -0.97 -17.56
CA SER A 30 -0.07 -1.11 -18.14
C SER A 30 1.06 -0.67 -17.19
N LEU A 31 0.76 -0.46 -15.90
CA LEU A 31 1.66 0.13 -14.90
C LEU A 31 2.29 1.48 -15.33
N LYS A 32 1.61 2.21 -16.21
CA LYS A 32 1.96 3.60 -16.54
C LYS A 32 1.25 4.51 -15.56
N LEU A 33 1.88 4.73 -14.41
CA LEU A 33 1.39 5.62 -13.38
C LEU A 33 1.91 7.04 -13.65
N GLY A 34 1.27 8.05 -13.04
CA GLY A 34 1.78 9.42 -13.09
C GLY A 34 3.21 9.52 -12.56
N ALA A 35 3.95 10.55 -12.99
CA ALA A 35 5.37 10.73 -12.66
C ALA A 35 5.68 10.74 -11.15
N ASP A 36 4.73 11.18 -10.32
CA ASP A 36 4.88 11.17 -8.86
C ASP A 36 4.74 9.77 -8.25
N PHE A 37 4.16 8.81 -8.97
CA PHE A 37 3.80 7.49 -8.47
C PHE A 37 4.59 6.34 -9.09
N GLN A 38 5.18 6.54 -10.27
CA GLN A 38 5.90 5.51 -11.02
C GLN A 38 7.00 4.83 -10.19
N ASP A 39 7.77 5.62 -9.44
CA ASP A 39 8.87 5.12 -8.59
C ASP A 39 8.48 5.06 -7.10
N SER A 40 7.21 5.28 -6.77
CA SER A 40 6.73 5.35 -5.39
C SER A 40 6.33 3.97 -4.87
N LEU A 41 6.47 3.77 -3.56
CA LEU A 41 5.92 2.59 -2.90
C LEU A 41 4.44 2.82 -2.61
N PRO A 42 3.54 2.00 -3.17
CA PRO A 42 2.13 2.04 -2.81
C PRO A 42 1.94 1.54 -1.38
N MET A 43 0.82 1.92 -0.77
CA MET A 43 0.45 1.51 0.57
C MET A 43 -0.76 0.59 0.50
N SER A 44 -0.58 -0.65 0.94
CA SER A 44 -1.67 -1.63 1.05
C SER A 44 -2.55 -1.37 2.27
N TYR A 45 -3.79 -1.90 2.31
CA TYR A 45 -4.67 -1.78 3.48
C TYR A 45 -4.03 -2.21 4.81
N PRO A 46 -3.33 -3.34 4.95
CA PRO A 46 -2.69 -3.71 6.22
C PRO A 46 -1.62 -2.70 6.68
N GLU A 47 -0.85 -2.14 5.74
CA GLU A 47 0.16 -1.13 6.05
C GLU A 47 -0.49 0.21 6.45
N ALA A 48 -1.51 0.62 5.69
CA ALA A 48 -2.30 1.82 6.01
C ALA A 48 -2.95 1.70 7.38
N LEU A 49 -3.52 0.54 7.72
CA LEU A 49 -4.13 0.29 9.02
C LEU A 49 -3.14 0.54 10.15
N LEU A 50 -1.96 -0.09 10.05
CA LEU A 50 -0.91 0.02 11.05
C LEU A 50 -0.43 1.46 11.24
N LEU A 51 -0.32 2.22 10.14
CA LEU A 51 0.12 3.62 10.18
C LEU A 51 -0.95 4.53 10.77
N LEU A 52 -2.22 4.34 10.39
CA LEU A 52 -3.33 5.14 10.90
C LEU A 52 -3.59 4.86 12.38
N GLU A 53 -3.48 3.61 12.84
CA GLU A 53 -3.60 3.26 14.26
C GLU A 53 -2.48 3.89 15.09
N LYS A 54 -1.22 3.78 14.65
CA LYS A 54 -0.09 4.47 15.30
C LYS A 54 -0.28 5.99 15.31
N GLY A 55 -0.84 6.56 14.24
CA GLY A 55 -1.18 7.97 14.16
C GLY A 55 -2.21 8.37 15.21
N ALA A 56 -3.29 7.58 15.32
CA ALA A 56 -4.33 7.79 16.32
C ALA A 56 -3.80 7.70 17.76
N ASP A 57 -2.94 6.70 18.05
CA ASP A 57 -2.31 6.54 19.35
C ASP A 57 -1.42 7.74 19.72
N ARG A 58 -0.63 8.25 18.75
CA ARG A 58 0.20 9.44 18.95
C ARG A 58 -0.63 10.67 19.28
N LEU A 59 -1.75 10.87 18.56
CA LEU A 59 -2.67 11.97 18.83
C LEU A 59 -3.32 11.85 20.21
N ALA A 60 -3.69 10.63 20.62
CA ALA A 60 -4.22 10.38 21.96
C ALA A 60 -3.20 10.68 23.07
N LEU A 61 -1.92 10.31 22.87
CA LEU A 61 -0.84 10.54 23.83
C LEU A 61 -0.37 12.01 23.89
N ALA A 62 -0.40 12.72 22.77
CA ALA A 62 0.03 14.12 22.70
C ALA A 62 -0.89 15.07 23.48
N GLY A 63 -2.04 14.60 23.97
CA GLY A 63 -2.96 15.40 24.77
C GLY A 63 -3.46 16.65 24.03
N GLU A 64 -3.40 16.66 22.69
CA GLU A 64 -3.95 17.70 21.81
C GLU A 64 -5.48 17.67 21.86
N VAL A 65 -6.02 17.97 23.02
CA VAL A 65 -7.37 18.44 23.22
C VAL A 65 -7.37 19.89 22.75
N SER A 66 -7.50 20.09 21.43
CA SER A 66 -7.77 21.43 20.91
C SER A 66 -9.03 21.95 21.59
N GLN A 67 -9.00 23.20 22.06
CA GLN A 67 -10.13 23.90 22.68
C GLN A 67 -11.36 24.03 21.75
N THR A 68 -11.30 23.47 20.54
CA THR A 68 -12.33 23.46 19.50
C THR A 68 -12.96 22.08 19.25
N GLY A 69 -12.60 21.04 20.00
CA GLY A 69 -13.36 19.77 20.03
C GLY A 69 -13.24 18.85 18.80
N LYS A 70 -12.42 19.16 17.79
CA LYS A 70 -12.10 18.22 16.70
C LYS A 70 -10.74 17.58 16.95
N LYS A 71 -10.77 16.29 17.30
CA LYS A 71 -9.64 15.45 17.76
C LYS A 71 -8.82 14.81 16.62
N THR A 72 -9.33 14.87 15.41
CA THR A 72 -8.80 14.33 14.15
C THR A 72 -9.54 15.05 13.02
N THR A 73 -9.00 15.09 11.81
CA THR A 73 -9.81 15.57 10.67
C THR A 73 -10.90 14.56 10.37
N ASP A 74 -12.09 15.01 9.99
CA ASP A 74 -13.20 14.12 9.59
C ASP A 74 -12.77 13.13 8.49
N VAL A 75 -11.78 13.50 7.68
CA VAL A 75 -11.15 12.64 6.65
C VAL A 75 -10.33 11.51 7.30
N PHE A 76 -9.50 11.81 8.29
CA PHE A 76 -8.68 10.81 8.98
C PHE A 76 -9.56 9.72 9.63
N ASP A 77 -10.61 10.12 10.34
CA ASP A 77 -11.51 9.18 11.00
C ASP A 77 -12.22 8.26 9.99
N LYS A 78 -12.68 8.83 8.88
CA LYS A 78 -13.30 8.07 7.79
C LYS A 78 -12.31 7.11 7.13
N SER A 79 -11.07 7.54 6.89
CA SER A 79 -10.01 6.68 6.34
C SER A 79 -9.68 5.53 7.29
N LEU A 80 -9.52 5.81 8.59
CA LEU A 80 -9.26 4.78 9.60
C LEU A 80 -10.41 3.77 9.68
N GLN A 81 -11.66 4.24 9.71
CA GLN A 81 -12.83 3.37 9.73
C GLN A 81 -12.95 2.52 8.46
N TYR A 82 -12.67 3.10 7.29
CA TYR A 82 -12.67 2.39 6.02
C TYR A 82 -11.62 1.28 6.03
N VAL A 83 -10.37 1.62 6.32
CA VAL A 83 -9.27 0.64 6.31
C VAL A 83 -9.49 -0.44 7.38
N LYS A 84 -9.96 -0.08 8.58
CA LYS A 84 -10.34 -1.07 9.62
C LYS A 84 -11.41 -2.06 9.15
N ARG A 85 -12.35 -1.61 8.33
CA ARG A 85 -13.44 -2.47 7.82
C ARG A 85 -12.98 -3.41 6.71
N PHE A 86 -12.06 -2.96 5.85
CA PHE A 86 -11.69 -3.69 4.63
C PHE A 86 -10.35 -4.43 4.73
N ALA A 87 -9.45 -4.03 5.64
CA ALA A 87 -8.20 -4.75 5.88
C ALA A 87 -8.48 -6.20 6.28
N LYS A 88 -7.95 -7.14 5.49
CA LYS A 88 -8.07 -8.59 5.73
C LYS A 88 -6.92 -9.16 6.54
N PHE A 89 -5.81 -8.45 6.54
CA PHE A 89 -4.59 -8.76 7.27
C PHE A 89 -4.42 -7.71 8.36
N VAL A 90 -4.37 -8.14 9.62
CA VAL A 90 -4.30 -7.24 10.77
C VAL A 90 -3.07 -7.57 11.59
N GLY A 91 -2.42 -6.56 12.16
CA GLY A 91 -1.26 -6.74 13.02
C GLY A 91 0.08 -6.75 12.27
N ARG A 92 1.15 -6.42 12.99
CA ARG A 92 2.50 -6.27 12.42
C ARG A 92 3.06 -7.57 11.85
N GLU A 93 2.69 -8.70 12.44
CA GLU A 93 3.13 -10.04 12.02
C GLU A 93 2.65 -10.36 10.61
N SER A 94 1.39 -10.01 10.28
CA SER A 94 0.87 -10.21 8.92
C SER A 94 1.68 -9.48 7.86
N VAL A 95 2.06 -8.23 8.12
CA VAL A 95 2.88 -7.42 7.19
C VAL A 95 4.28 -8.04 7.02
N ALA A 96 4.84 -8.62 8.09
CA ALA A 96 6.14 -9.30 8.02
C ALA A 96 6.05 -10.59 7.18
N GLU A 97 5.00 -11.38 7.36
CA GLU A 97 4.78 -12.61 6.59
C GLU A 97 4.45 -12.35 5.12
N ILE A 98 3.66 -11.32 4.81
CA ILE A 98 3.41 -10.89 3.43
C ILE A 98 4.74 -10.62 2.70
N ARG A 99 5.70 -9.98 3.38
CA ARG A 99 7.03 -9.72 2.81
C ARG A 99 7.85 -11.00 2.59
N GLN A 100 7.55 -12.08 3.32
CA GLN A 100 8.16 -13.39 3.11
C GLN A 100 7.51 -14.15 1.94
N ILE A 101 6.19 -13.99 1.76
CA ILE A 101 5.44 -14.58 0.62
C ILE A 101 5.89 -13.95 -0.70
N PHE A 102 6.20 -12.64 -0.71
CA PHE A 102 6.68 -11.93 -1.90
C PHE A 102 8.16 -11.50 -1.75
N PRO A 103 9.13 -12.44 -1.77
CA PRO A 103 10.54 -12.13 -1.51
C PRO A 103 11.18 -11.29 -2.63
N ASN A 104 10.63 -11.37 -3.84
CA ASN A 104 11.12 -10.64 -5.03
C ASN A 104 10.32 -9.36 -5.31
N LEU A 105 9.73 -8.75 -4.28
CA LEU A 105 9.00 -7.49 -4.42
C LEU A 105 9.97 -6.37 -4.87
N ARG A 106 9.73 -5.79 -6.04
CA ARG A 106 10.51 -4.63 -6.51
C ARG A 106 9.78 -3.31 -6.24
N PRO A 107 10.38 -2.39 -5.46
CA PRO A 107 9.93 -1.00 -5.35
C PRO A 107 10.15 -0.27 -6.68
N GLY A 108 9.10 0.32 -7.24
CA GLY A 108 9.23 1.38 -8.27
C GLY A 108 10.19 1.09 -9.43
N GLN A 109 10.11 -0.10 -10.04
CA GLN A 109 10.92 -0.43 -11.22
C GLN A 109 10.08 -1.13 -12.29
N SER A 110 10.40 -0.83 -13.55
CA SER A 110 9.79 -1.40 -14.75
C SER A 110 9.71 -2.94 -14.70
N ILE A 111 8.66 -3.45 -15.36
CA ILE A 111 8.42 -4.89 -15.57
C ILE A 111 9.44 -5.43 -16.58
N GLU A 112 10.71 -5.52 -16.21
CA GLU A 112 11.73 -6.13 -17.07
C GLU A 112 11.89 -7.63 -16.82
N ASP A 113 11.44 -8.14 -15.66
CA ASP A 113 11.42 -9.57 -15.37
C ASP A 113 10.01 -10.10 -15.16
N ASP A 114 9.66 -11.13 -15.92
CA ASP A 114 8.37 -11.82 -15.87
C ASP A 114 8.13 -12.61 -14.56
N THR A 115 9.11 -12.64 -13.66
CA THR A 115 9.08 -13.45 -12.42
C THR A 115 8.90 -12.62 -11.15
N ALA A 116 9.04 -11.29 -11.23
CA ALA A 116 8.95 -10.40 -10.08
C ALA A 116 7.61 -9.66 -10.07
N PHE A 117 7.00 -9.52 -8.88
CA PHE A 117 5.82 -8.69 -8.70
C PHE A 117 6.20 -7.23 -8.58
N HIS A 118 5.43 -6.36 -9.25
CA HIS A 118 5.51 -4.94 -9.02
C HIS A 118 4.81 -4.60 -7.70
N SER A 119 5.32 -3.60 -6.96
CA SER A 119 4.75 -3.23 -5.66
C SER A 119 3.26 -2.84 -5.74
N PHE A 120 2.83 -2.23 -6.86
CA PHE A 120 1.42 -1.93 -7.12
C PHE A 120 0.54 -3.17 -7.18
N GLU A 121 1.01 -4.23 -7.84
CA GLU A 121 0.24 -5.46 -8.01
C GLU A 121 0.08 -6.18 -6.68
N VAL A 122 1.13 -6.22 -5.86
CA VAL A 122 1.02 -6.80 -4.52
C VAL A 122 0.06 -6.00 -3.65
N ALA A 123 0.09 -4.66 -3.73
CA ALA A 123 -0.89 -3.84 -3.02
C ALA A 123 -2.33 -4.18 -3.46
N GLU A 124 -2.58 -4.32 -4.76
CA GLU A 124 -3.89 -4.72 -5.29
C GLU A 124 -4.29 -6.14 -4.86
N LEU A 125 -3.37 -7.11 -4.89
CA LEU A 125 -3.62 -8.48 -4.40
C LEU A 125 -4.02 -8.50 -2.92
N LEU A 126 -3.35 -7.71 -2.08
CA LEU A 126 -3.67 -7.60 -0.66
C LEU A 126 -4.98 -6.87 -0.39
N ASN A 127 -5.34 -5.91 -1.26
CA ASN A 127 -6.56 -5.13 -1.11
C ASN A 127 -7.81 -5.88 -1.60
N LEU A 128 -7.69 -6.57 -2.75
CA LEU A 128 -8.79 -7.26 -3.42
C LEU A 128 -8.96 -8.72 -2.96
N CYS A 129 -7.88 -9.37 -2.53
CA CYS A 129 -7.86 -10.76 -2.06
C CYS A 129 -8.56 -11.75 -3.02
N PRO A 130 -8.13 -11.86 -4.28
CA PRO A 130 -8.71 -12.81 -5.24
C PRO A 130 -8.47 -14.26 -4.80
N GLU A 131 -9.42 -15.14 -5.11
CA GLU A 131 -9.35 -16.58 -4.76
C GLU A 131 -8.73 -17.41 -5.88
N THR A 132 -8.79 -16.92 -7.12
CA THR A 132 -8.29 -17.65 -8.31
C THR A 132 -7.36 -16.79 -9.15
N ALA A 133 -6.46 -17.44 -9.90
CA ALA A 133 -5.57 -16.77 -10.84
C ALA A 133 -6.36 -16.02 -11.94
N GLU A 134 -7.47 -16.59 -12.41
CA GLU A 134 -8.36 -15.97 -13.40
C GLU A 134 -8.97 -14.65 -12.87
N GLU A 135 -9.48 -14.66 -11.65
CA GLU A 135 -10.01 -13.47 -10.99
C GLU A 135 -8.93 -12.40 -10.79
N ALA A 136 -7.75 -12.80 -10.31
CA ALA A 136 -6.62 -11.89 -10.13
C ALA A 136 -6.22 -11.21 -11.45
N LYS A 137 -6.13 -11.96 -12.54
CA LYS A 137 -5.80 -11.44 -13.89
C LYS A 137 -6.90 -10.56 -14.47
N SER A 138 -8.17 -10.86 -14.17
CA SER A 138 -9.31 -10.05 -14.60
C SER A 138 -9.28 -8.64 -14.01
N TRP A 139 -8.89 -8.51 -12.74
CA TRP A 139 -8.82 -7.21 -12.06
C TRP A 139 -7.46 -6.51 -12.20
N ILE A 140 -6.38 -7.30 -12.31
CA ILE A 140 -5.01 -6.82 -12.41
C ILE A 140 -4.40 -7.39 -13.71
N PRO A 141 -4.68 -6.77 -14.88
CA PRO A 141 -4.29 -7.32 -16.19
C PRO A 141 -2.79 -7.51 -16.38
N THR A 142 -1.98 -6.77 -15.62
CA THR A 142 -0.52 -6.84 -15.65
C THR A 142 -0.01 -8.20 -15.17
N LEU A 143 -0.80 -8.95 -14.39
CA LEU A 143 -0.48 -10.30 -13.93
C LEU A 143 -0.59 -11.37 -15.02
N GLU A 144 -1.05 -11.05 -16.22
CA GLU A 144 -1.16 -11.99 -17.35
C GLU A 144 0.20 -12.66 -17.68
N ARG A 145 1.31 -11.98 -17.36
CA ARG A 145 2.68 -12.51 -17.51
C ARG A 145 2.97 -13.73 -16.64
N PHE A 146 2.26 -13.92 -15.54
CA PHE A 146 2.44 -15.07 -14.65
C PHE A 146 1.65 -16.28 -15.14
N LYS A 147 2.23 -17.47 -14.94
CA LYS A 147 1.48 -18.72 -15.13
C LYS A 147 0.48 -18.90 -14.00
N ASP A 148 -0.69 -19.43 -14.33
CA ASP A 148 -1.78 -19.62 -13.35
C ASP A 148 -1.36 -20.47 -12.17
N ILE A 149 -0.54 -21.51 -12.39
CA ILE A 149 -0.05 -22.40 -11.32
C ILE A 149 0.85 -21.64 -10.35
N GLU A 150 1.75 -20.80 -10.87
CA GLU A 150 2.67 -20.01 -10.05
C GLU A 150 1.89 -18.95 -9.26
N LEU A 151 1.02 -18.20 -9.93
CA LEU A 151 0.17 -17.19 -9.30
C LEU A 151 -0.75 -17.79 -8.24
N LYS A 152 -1.35 -18.96 -8.53
CA LYS A 152 -2.21 -19.68 -7.58
C LYS A 152 -1.46 -20.06 -6.31
N SER A 153 -0.19 -20.47 -6.40
CA SER A 153 0.61 -20.78 -5.21
C SER A 153 0.70 -19.57 -4.26
N TYR A 154 0.99 -18.38 -4.79
CA TYR A 154 1.04 -17.15 -3.98
C TYR A 154 -0.32 -16.78 -3.38
N LEU A 155 -1.42 -16.98 -4.14
CA LEU A 155 -2.78 -16.73 -3.65
C LEU A 155 -3.16 -17.72 -2.54
N ASP A 156 -2.80 -18.99 -2.68
CA ASP A 156 -3.08 -20.02 -1.66
C ASP A 156 -2.31 -19.69 -0.36
N ASP A 157 -1.05 -19.23 -0.44
CA ASP A 157 -0.26 -18.75 0.71
C ASP A 157 -0.89 -17.52 1.39
N LEU A 158 -1.35 -16.54 0.60
CA LEU A 158 -2.07 -15.36 1.11
C LEU A 158 -3.39 -15.75 1.79
N ASN A 159 -4.13 -16.69 1.22
CA ASN A 159 -5.39 -17.16 1.78
C ASN A 159 -5.17 -17.94 3.08
N ALA A 160 -4.11 -18.75 3.17
CA ALA A 160 -3.73 -19.42 4.40
C ALA A 160 -3.36 -18.41 5.50
N LEU A 161 -2.58 -17.37 5.17
CA LEU A 161 -2.29 -16.27 6.09
C LEU A 161 -3.58 -15.58 6.56
N ARG A 162 -4.47 -15.23 5.64
CA ARG A 162 -5.74 -14.56 5.94
C ARG A 162 -6.60 -15.39 6.90
N GLN A 163 -6.76 -16.69 6.65
CA GLN A 163 -7.55 -17.57 7.51
C GLN A 163 -6.98 -17.62 8.94
N ARG A 164 -5.65 -17.66 9.05
CA ARG A 164 -4.97 -17.74 10.35
C ARG A 164 -5.08 -16.45 11.16
N MET A 165 -5.24 -15.30 10.50
CA MET A 165 -5.40 -13.99 11.16
C MET A 165 -6.86 -13.59 11.43
N GLN A 166 -7.84 -14.40 10.98
CA GLN A 166 -9.28 -14.15 11.20
C GLN A 166 -9.87 -14.96 12.36
N ILE A 167 -9.06 -15.77 13.05
CA ILE A 167 -9.39 -16.51 14.28
C ILE A 167 -8.85 -15.73 15.48
#